data_AF-A0A1B2DHU8-F1
#
_entry.id   AF-A0A1B2DHU8-F1
#
_cell.length_a   1.000
_cell.length_b   1.000
_cell.length_c   1.000
_cell.angle_alpha   90.00
_cell.angle_beta   90.00
_cell.angle_gamma   90.00
#
_symmetry.space_group_name_H-M   'P 1'
#
loop_
_entity.id
_entity.type
_entity.pdbx_description
1 polymer ?
#
loop_
_entity_poly.entity_id
_entity_poly.type
_entity_poly.pdbx_seq_one_letter_code
_entity_poly.pdbx_strand_id
1 'polypeptide(L)'
;MIEWKKYDPTSREIESHINHLVTDGHRVLIAQLASVVGAVKYSWMINNSWINWVTHYAQINLPAKCIFCKKGLVGEEHERDEEGNAICRPCFLSESDIGE
;
A
#
# COMPACT_ATOMS: atom_id res chain seq x y z
N MET A 1 14.79 1.57 -8.07
CA MET A 1 14.26 2.86 -8.57
C MET A 1 12.75 2.80 -8.41
N ILE A 2 12.09 3.81 -7.84
CA ILE A 2 10.64 3.77 -7.60
C ILE A 2 9.92 3.94 -8.93
N GLU A 3 9.01 3.02 -9.26
CA GLU A 3 8.18 3.11 -10.46
C GLU A 3 7.00 4.05 -10.21
N TRP A 4 7.08 5.25 -10.78
CA TRP A 4 6.00 6.24 -10.70
C TRP A 4 5.00 6.00 -11.84
N LYS A 5 3.74 5.82 -11.49
CA LYS A 5 2.63 5.70 -12.42
C LYS A 5 1.86 7.00 -12.48
N LYS A 6 1.42 7.39 -13.68
CA LYS A 6 0.61 8.59 -13.88
C LYS A 6 -0.75 8.38 -13.23
N TYR A 7 -1.18 9.32 -12.41
CA TYR A 7 -2.48 9.26 -11.74
C TYR A 7 -3.59 9.59 -12.73
N ASP A 8 -4.60 8.72 -12.79
CA ASP A 8 -5.85 8.95 -13.50
C ASP A 8 -7.02 8.83 -12.51
N PRO A 9 -7.86 9.87 -12.35
CA PRO A 9 -8.95 9.88 -11.37
C PRO A 9 -10.14 8.96 -11.74
N THR A 10 -10.16 8.41 -12.96
CA THR A 10 -11.21 7.51 -13.45
C THR A 10 -10.76 6.05 -13.51
N SER A 11 -9.45 5.79 -13.44
CA SER A 11 -8.92 4.44 -13.41
C SER A 11 -9.29 3.72 -12.12
N ARG A 12 -9.76 2.48 -12.28
CA ARG A 12 -10.06 1.53 -11.19
C ARG A 12 -8.89 0.61 -10.87
N GLU A 13 -7.77 0.76 -11.58
CA GLU A 13 -6.59 -0.08 -11.41
C GLU A 13 -5.81 0.27 -10.13
N ILE A 14 -6.13 1.40 -9.52
CA ILE A 14 -5.49 1.87 -8.29
C ILE A 14 -6.24 1.30 -7.09
N GLU A 15 -5.53 0.53 -6.27
CA GLU A 15 -6.09 -0.04 -5.05
C GLU A 15 -6.52 1.07 -4.07
N SER A 16 -7.79 1.07 -3.69
CA SER A 16 -8.33 1.98 -2.68
C SER A 16 -7.96 1.55 -1.26
N HIS A 17 -7.88 2.50 -0.33
CA HIS A 17 -7.61 2.27 1.10
C HIS A 17 -6.20 1.73 1.44
N ILE A 18 -5.26 1.76 0.48
CA ILE A 18 -3.85 1.43 0.71
C ILE A 18 -3.00 2.70 0.65
N ASN A 19 -1.95 2.75 1.48
CA ASN A 19 -0.97 3.82 1.46
C ASN A 19 -0.12 3.77 0.20
N HIS A 20 -0.15 4.85 -0.58
CA HIS A 20 0.68 5.05 -1.75
C HIS A 20 1.58 6.27 -1.57
N LEU A 21 2.72 6.30 -2.26
CA LEU A 21 3.46 7.53 -2.47
C LEU A 21 2.73 8.32 -3.54
N VAL A 22 2.58 9.62 -3.33
CA VAL A 22 2.01 10.55 -4.29
C VAL A 22 2.92 11.74 -4.50
N THR A 23 2.92 12.30 -5.71
CA THR A 23 3.78 13.43 -6.06
C THR A 23 3.14 14.37 -7.09
N ASP A 24 3.47 15.66 -7.00
CA ASP A 24 3.25 16.69 -8.02
C ASP A 24 4.52 16.98 -8.85
N GLY A 25 5.61 16.25 -8.60
CA GLY A 25 6.93 16.52 -9.18
C GLY A 25 7.81 17.45 -8.34
N HIS A 26 7.25 18.09 -7.31
CA HIS A 26 7.99 18.95 -6.38
C HIS A 26 8.11 18.34 -4.98
N ARG A 27 7.14 17.56 -4.55
CA ARG A 27 7.08 16.93 -3.22
C ARG A 27 6.52 15.52 -3.29
N VAL A 28 6.98 14.66 -2.37
CA VAL A 28 6.49 13.30 -2.20
C VAL A 28 5.83 13.16 -0.84
N LEU A 29 4.58 12.68 -0.83
CA LEU A 29 3.81 12.41 0.40
C LEU A 29 3.22 11.01 0.37
N ILE A 30 2.74 10.56 1.52
CA ILE A 30 1.96 9.32 1.67
C ILE A 30 0.48 9.69 1.70
N ALA A 31 -0.31 9.12 0.79
CA ALA A 31 -1.74 9.33 0.71
C ALA A 31 -2.48 8.03 0.43
N GLN A 32 -3.77 8.01 0.75
CA GLN A 32 -4.67 6.90 0.44
C GLN A 32 -5.64 7.33 -0.65
N LEU A 33 -5.91 6.43 -1.59
CA LEU A 33 -6.96 6.67 -2.57
C LEU A 33 -8.32 6.31 -1.98
N ALA A 34 -9.28 7.21 -2.11
CA ALA A 34 -10.66 7.01 -1.69
C ALA A 34 -11.62 7.40 -2.82
N SER A 35 -12.74 6.68 -2.93
CA SER A 35 -13.84 7.07 -3.81
C SER A 35 -14.57 8.28 -3.23
N VAL A 36 -14.81 9.30 -4.05
CA VAL A 36 -15.59 10.46 -3.63
C VAL A 36 -17.08 10.10 -3.72
N VAL A 37 -17.78 10.11 -2.59
CA VAL A 37 -19.23 9.83 -2.55
C VAL A 37 -19.96 10.84 -3.44
N GLY A 38 -20.70 10.35 -4.43
CA GLY A 38 -21.46 11.18 -5.38
C GLY A 38 -20.69 11.63 -6.63
N ALA A 39 -19.42 11.23 -6.79
CA ALA A 39 -18.67 11.44 -8.03
C ALA A 39 -18.12 10.12 -8.59
N VAL A 40 -18.10 9.96 -9.91
CA VAL A 40 -17.48 8.80 -10.61
C VAL A 40 -15.95 8.92 -10.63
N LYS A 41 -15.35 9.51 -9.59
CA LYS A 41 -13.93 9.85 -9.54
C LYS A 41 -13.34 9.41 -8.21
N TYR A 42 -12.11 8.92 -8.28
CA TYR A 42 -11.27 8.68 -7.12
C TYR A 42 -10.46 9.92 -6.82
N SER A 43 -10.19 10.17 -5.54
CA SER A 43 -9.31 11.26 -5.12
C SER A 43 -8.42 10.81 -3.97
N TRP A 44 -7.37 11.57 -3.73
CA TRP A 44 -6.36 11.24 -2.73
C TRP A 44 -6.69 11.92 -1.41
N MET A 45 -6.42 11.22 -0.32
CA MET A 45 -6.67 11.70 1.03
C MET A 45 -5.42 11.53 1.90
N ILE A 46 -5.09 12.58 2.64
CA ILE A 46 -4.02 12.59 3.66
C ILE A 46 -4.65 13.04 4.96
N ASN A 47 -4.51 12.26 6.04
CA ASN A 47 -5.03 12.62 7.37
C ASN A 47 -6.48 13.12 7.32
N ASN A 48 -7.34 12.40 6.60
CA ASN A 48 -8.75 12.75 6.42
C ASN A 48 -9.04 14.03 5.61
N SER A 49 -8.02 14.62 4.96
CA SER A 49 -8.14 15.78 4.08
C SER A 49 -7.92 15.41 2.62
N TRP A 50 -8.79 15.87 1.73
CA TRP A 50 -8.67 15.62 0.29
C TRP A 50 -7.56 16.48 -0.33
N ILE A 51 -6.80 15.89 -1.25
CA ILE A 51 -5.79 16.59 -2.05
C ILE A 51 -6.05 16.37 -3.55
N ASN A 52 -5.86 17.43 -4.34
CA ASN A 52 -6.21 17.46 -5.76
C ASN A 52 -5.02 17.77 -6.68
N TRP A 53 -3.82 17.92 -6.13
CA TRP A 53 -2.61 18.28 -6.88
C TRP A 53 -1.78 17.07 -7.32
N VAL A 54 -2.17 15.85 -6.93
CA VAL A 54 -1.41 14.64 -7.24
C VAL A 54 -1.37 14.41 -8.75
N THR A 55 -0.18 14.16 -9.28
CA THR A 55 0.03 13.87 -10.71
C THR A 55 0.51 12.44 -10.96
N HIS A 56 1.27 11.88 -10.02
CA HIS A 56 1.80 10.53 -10.09
C HIS A 56 1.69 9.86 -8.73
N TYR A 57 1.63 8.53 -8.75
CA TYR A 57 1.60 7.69 -7.58
C TYR A 57 2.55 6.50 -7.74
N ALA A 58 2.97 5.92 -6.63
CA ALA A 58 3.71 4.66 -6.59
C ALA A 58 3.25 3.83 -5.40
N GLN A 59 3.24 2.51 -5.53
CA GLN A 59 3.01 1.63 -4.37
C GLN A 59 4.15 1.81 -3.37
N ILE A 60 3.81 1.95 -2.08
CA ILE A 60 4.82 1.91 -1.04
C ILE A 60 5.12 0.45 -0.74
N ASN A 61 6.31 -0.01 -1.10
CA ASN A 61 6.91 -1.15 -0.44
C ASN A 61 7.33 -0.70 0.97
N LEU A 62 6.38 -0.54 1.88
CA LEU A 62 6.71 -0.36 3.28
C LEU A 62 7.41 -1.66 3.68
N PRO A 63 8.48 -1.62 4.50
CA PRO A 63 9.02 -2.84 5.05
C PRO A 63 7.88 -3.49 5.83
N ALA A 64 7.29 -4.52 5.25
CA ALA A 64 6.11 -5.14 5.80
C ALA A 64 6.55 -5.68 7.16
N LYS A 65 5.85 -5.34 8.24
CA LYS A 65 6.23 -5.91 9.54
C LYS A 65 5.58 -7.26 9.65
N CYS A 66 6.38 -8.26 9.98
CA CYS A 66 5.81 -9.55 10.31
C CYS A 66 4.78 -9.39 11.43
N ILE A 67 3.56 -9.89 11.24
CA ILE A 67 2.51 -9.80 12.28
C ILE A 67 2.92 -10.47 13.59
N PHE A 68 3.70 -11.54 13.52
CA PHE A 68 4.17 -12.31 14.67
C PHE A 68 5.38 -11.65 15.35
N CYS A 69 6.49 -11.49 14.62
CA CYS A 69 7.75 -11.07 15.23
C CYS A 69 8.00 -9.56 15.18
N LYS A 70 7.10 -8.78 14.55
CA LYS A 70 7.16 -7.32 14.36
C LYS A 70 8.45 -6.78 13.72
N LYS A 71 9.32 -7.67 13.23
CA LYS A 71 10.53 -7.32 12.48
C LYS A 71 10.13 -6.75 11.12
N GLY A 72 10.87 -5.74 10.66
CA GLY A 72 10.72 -5.20 9.31
C GLY A 72 11.20 -6.24 8.29
N LEU A 73 10.31 -6.61 7.38
CA LEU A 73 10.60 -7.48 6.25
C LEU A 73 11.07 -6.58 5.11
N VAL A 74 12.26 -6.87 4.59
CA VAL A 74 12.87 -6.09 3.51
C VAL A 74 13.01 -7.04 2.32
N GLY A 75 12.33 -6.74 1.21
CA GLY A 75 12.36 -7.56 0.00
C GLY A 75 11.20 -8.55 -0.14
N GLU A 76 11.23 -9.36 -1.20
CA GLU A 76 10.18 -10.30 -1.64
C GLU A 76 10.09 -11.60 -0.80
N GLU A 77 10.82 -11.71 0.31
CA GLU A 77 10.91 -12.93 1.14
C GLU A 77 9.86 -12.99 2.25
N HIS A 78 8.61 -12.67 1.94
CA HIS A 78 7.52 -12.74 2.92
C HIS A 78 6.21 -13.24 2.31
N GLU A 79 5.54 -14.11 3.05
CA GLU A 79 4.22 -14.62 2.68
C GLU A 79 3.15 -13.66 3.22
N ARG A 80 1.96 -13.66 2.61
CA ARG A 80 0.83 -12.87 3.09
C ARG A 80 -0.29 -13.82 3.51
N ASP A 81 -0.93 -13.54 4.62
CA ASP A 81 -2.16 -14.25 5.01
C ASP A 81 -3.34 -13.86 4.10
N GLU A 82 -4.50 -14.51 4.31
CA GLU A 82 -5.74 -14.23 3.59
C GLU A 82 -6.26 -12.79 3.79
N GLU A 83 -5.78 -12.11 4.84
CA GLU A 83 -6.11 -10.73 5.18
C GLU A 83 -5.07 -9.73 4.63
N GLY A 84 -4.06 -10.21 3.91
CA GLY A 84 -3.02 -9.42 3.26
C GLY A 84 -1.88 -8.97 4.18
N ASN A 85 -1.81 -9.45 5.42
CA ASN A 85 -0.74 -9.13 6.35
C ASN A 85 0.53 -9.93 6.03
N ALA A 86 1.68 -9.28 6.12
CA ALA A 86 2.95 -9.95 5.85
C ALA A 86 3.43 -10.80 7.03
N ILE A 87 3.87 -12.01 6.72
CA ILE A 87 4.40 -13.00 7.64
C ILE A 87 5.85 -13.30 7.25
N CYS A 88 6.73 -13.32 8.25
CA CYS A 88 8.12 -13.73 8.05
C CYS A 88 8.18 -15.23 7.73
N ARG A 89 8.98 -15.66 6.75
CA ARG A 89 9.14 -17.08 6.41
C ARG A 89 9.45 -18.00 7.62
N PRO A 90 10.31 -17.61 8.60
CA PRO A 90 10.49 -18.39 9.83
C PRO A 90 9.21 -18.54 10.66
N CYS A 91 8.38 -17.50 10.70
CA CYS A 91 7.12 -17.45 11.44
C CYS A 91 6.07 -18.32 10.76
N PHE A 92 6.02 -18.31 9.42
CA PHE A 92 5.12 -19.14 8.63
C PHE A 92 5.40 -20.64 8.77
N LEU A 93 6.69 -21.03 8.71
CA LEU A 93 7.11 -22.42 8.89
C LEU A 93 6.75 -22.94 10.28
N SER A 94 6.89 -22.10 11.31
CA SER A 94 6.56 -22.48 12.69
C SER A 94 5.07 -22.80 12.91
N GLU A 95 4.16 -22.25 12.10
CA GLU A 95 2.73 -22.61 12.16
C GLU A 95 2.41 -23.86 11.33
N SER A 96 3.21 -24.15 10.31
CA SER A 96 3.04 -25.33 9.46
C SER A 96 3.47 -26.63 10.15
N ASP A 97 4.38 -26.56 11.12
CA ASP A 97 4.89 -27.70 11.90
C ASP A 97 3.95 -28.17 13.05
N ILE A 98 2.79 -27.54 13.26
CA ILE A 98 1.80 -27.97 14.30
C ILE A 98 0.78 -28.98 13.73
N GLY A 99 0.92 -29.38 12.46
CA GLY A 99 0.08 -30.37 11.80
C GLY A 99 0.75 -31.73 11.64
N GLU A 100 1.02 -32.44 12.75
CA GLU A 100 1.19 -33.90 12.78
C GLU A 100 0.25 -34.55 13.80
#